data_AF-A0A2S2P146-F1
#
_entry.id   AF-A0A2S2P146-F1
#
_cell.length_a   1.000
_cell.length_b   1.000
_cell.length_c   1.000
_cell.angle_alpha   90.00
_cell.angle_beta   90.00
_cell.angle_gamma   90.00
#
_symmetry.space_group_name_H-M   'P 1'
#
loop_
_entity.id
_entity.type
_entity.pdbx_description
1 polymer ?
#
loop_
_entity_poly.entity_id
_entity_poly.type
_entity_poly.pdbx_seq_one_letter_code
_entity_poly.pdbx_strand_id
1 'polypeptide(L)'
;MDSDDVEQIDEKYNIAPYICPLVSDNGIDMYMELITRRSSYFVYAFNTRFYLDLYQKGYDGVKDITNYIDIFAKKKVFIPIFMGEIHEQHLTLHMWSLVYVDFTHKFIKYYDSSGGQGMKCLKLIMNYLVQEVLEKRKRKKKLFNPNGWSLINVKDCPQQERHYDNSIFICMLTEYLSRDAPLDFSKEEIQKFCEQLEEEIGIEYLTKLVRVT
;
A
#
# COMPACT_ATOMS: atom_id res chain seq x y z
N MET A 1 18.33 12.86 0.53
CA MET A 1 18.85 12.34 1.80
C MET A 1 20.26 11.91 1.49
N ASP A 2 21.24 12.57 2.09
CA ASP A 2 22.61 12.05 2.04
C ASP A 2 22.68 10.85 2.99
N SER A 3 23.46 9.83 2.64
CA SER A 3 23.65 8.60 3.44
C SER A 3 23.97 8.86 4.91
N ASP A 4 24.60 10.00 5.17
CA ASP A 4 25.23 10.36 6.43
C ASP A 4 24.21 10.65 7.55
N ASP A 5 22.99 11.07 7.21
CA ASP A 5 21.94 11.36 8.20
C ASP A 5 21.28 10.09 8.75
N VAL A 6 21.29 8.99 7.99
CA VAL A 6 20.72 7.70 8.39
C VAL A 6 21.68 6.96 9.34
N GLU A 7 22.98 7.01 9.06
CA GLU A 7 24.02 6.35 9.86
C GLU A 7 24.06 6.85 11.32
N GLN A 8 23.85 8.16 11.54
CA GLN A 8 23.88 8.74 12.89
C GLN A 8 22.71 8.30 13.79
N ILE A 9 21.57 7.89 13.22
CA ILE A 9 20.41 7.43 13.97
C ILE A 9 20.63 6.00 14.48
N ASP A 10 21.25 5.15 13.66
CA ASP A 10 21.51 3.75 13.97
C ASP A 10 22.53 3.58 15.12
N GLU A 11 23.56 4.42 15.19
CA GLU A 11 24.57 4.41 16.27
C GLU A 11 23.99 4.71 17.66
N LYS A 12 22.99 5.61 17.74
CA LYS A 12 22.46 6.09 19.03
C LYS A 12 21.58 5.05 19.74
N TYR A 13 20.93 4.17 19.00
CA TYR A 13 19.97 3.19 19.54
C TYR A 13 20.53 1.77 19.58
N ASN A 14 21.82 1.56 19.27
CA ASN A 14 22.46 0.25 19.22
C ASN A 14 21.70 -0.71 18.29
N ILE A 15 21.13 -0.14 17.23
CA ILE A 15 20.37 -0.86 16.22
C ILE A 15 21.42 -1.31 15.19
N ALA A 16 21.57 -2.61 14.99
CA ALA A 16 22.53 -3.16 14.02
C ALA A 16 22.39 -2.45 12.64
N PRO A 17 23.48 -2.27 11.87
CA PRO A 17 23.55 -1.39 10.69
C PRO A 17 22.88 -2.03 9.48
N TYR A 18 21.61 -2.38 9.60
CA TYR A 18 20.76 -2.84 8.51
C TYR A 18 20.07 -1.60 7.96
N ILE A 19 20.78 -0.88 7.09
CA ILE A 19 20.29 0.33 6.45
C ILE A 19 19.39 -0.12 5.30
N CYS A 20 18.08 -0.12 5.55
CA CYS A 20 17.11 0.00 4.47
C CYS A 20 16.68 1.48 4.42
N PRO A 21 17.03 2.21 3.35
CA PRO A 21 16.66 3.62 3.28
C PRO A 21 15.13 3.76 3.24
N LEU A 22 14.62 4.75 3.97
CA LEU A 22 13.20 5.05 3.99
C LEU A 22 12.70 5.36 2.58
N VAL A 23 11.67 4.65 2.15
CA VAL A 23 11.03 4.92 0.87
C VAL A 23 10.14 6.15 1.03
N SER A 24 10.47 7.21 0.30
CA SER A 24 9.65 8.43 0.22
C SER A 24 8.28 8.16 -0.41
N ASP A 25 7.35 9.08 -0.22
CA ASP A 25 6.02 9.03 -0.86
C ASP A 25 6.11 8.83 -2.38
N ASN A 26 7.06 9.52 -3.04
CA ASN A 26 7.30 9.35 -4.46
C ASN A 26 7.85 7.94 -4.80
N GLY A 27 8.72 7.39 -3.95
CA GLY A 27 9.21 6.02 -4.12
C GLY A 27 8.10 4.99 -3.99
N ILE A 28 7.18 5.18 -3.03
CA ILE A 28 5.98 4.35 -2.89
C ILE A 28 5.13 4.46 -4.16
N ASP A 29 4.85 5.68 -4.62
CA ASP A 29 4.04 5.92 -5.83
C ASP A 29 4.64 5.25 -7.07
N MET A 30 5.95 5.37 -7.27
CA MET A 30 6.67 4.70 -8.34
C MET A 30 6.51 3.18 -8.25
N TYR A 31 6.69 2.59 -7.06
CA TYR A 31 6.58 1.15 -6.89
C TYR A 31 5.15 0.63 -7.11
N MET A 32 4.14 1.37 -6.63
CA MET A 32 2.72 1.07 -6.88
C MET A 32 2.38 1.07 -8.37
N GLU A 33 2.96 2.01 -9.13
CA GLU A 33 2.81 2.08 -10.59
C GLU A 33 3.50 0.90 -11.29
N LEU A 34 4.69 0.49 -10.83
CA LEU A 34 5.37 -0.70 -11.36
C LEU A 34 4.53 -1.98 -11.19
N ILE A 35 3.93 -2.18 -10.02
CA ILE A 35 3.04 -3.32 -9.75
C ILE A 35 1.79 -3.25 -10.63
N THR A 36 1.21 -2.05 -10.77
CA THR A 36 0.05 -1.82 -11.65
C THR A 36 0.38 -2.15 -13.09
N ARG A 37 1.52 -1.68 -13.62
CA ARG A 37 1.98 -1.98 -14.98
C ARG A 37 2.17 -3.47 -15.22
N ARG A 38 2.79 -4.19 -14.29
CA ARG A 38 3.02 -5.64 -14.41
C ARG A 38 1.74 -6.44 -14.59
N SER A 39 0.65 -6.04 -13.95
CA SER A 39 -0.64 -6.74 -14.00
C SER A 39 -1.80 -5.80 -14.29
N SER A 40 -1.66 -4.98 -15.33
CA SER A 40 -2.57 -3.86 -15.60
C SER A 40 -4.01 -4.28 -15.84
N TYR A 41 -4.28 -5.52 -16.26
CA TYR A 41 -5.64 -6.04 -16.40
C TYR A 41 -6.30 -6.43 -15.06
N PHE A 42 -5.52 -6.83 -14.05
CA PHE A 42 -6.04 -7.45 -12.83
C PHE A 42 -5.78 -6.65 -11.57
N VAL A 43 -4.75 -5.81 -11.55
CA VAL A 43 -4.28 -5.07 -10.39
C VAL A 43 -4.31 -3.57 -10.69
N TYR A 44 -4.67 -2.79 -9.68
CA TYR A 44 -4.48 -1.34 -9.68
C TYR A 44 -4.08 -0.88 -8.29
N ALA A 45 -3.03 -0.08 -8.18
CA ALA A 45 -2.61 0.55 -6.95
C ALA A 45 -2.78 2.07 -7.07
N PHE A 46 -3.41 2.67 -6.07
CA PHE A 46 -3.50 4.13 -5.97
C PHE A 46 -2.17 4.72 -5.51
N ASN A 47 -1.97 6.00 -5.80
CA ASN A 47 -0.89 6.78 -5.18
C ASN A 47 -1.17 7.05 -3.69
N THR A 48 -0.13 7.45 -2.99
CA THR A 48 -0.08 7.83 -1.57
C THR A 48 -1.04 8.94 -1.20
N ARG A 49 -1.40 9.82 -2.16
CA ARG A 49 -2.26 10.97 -1.93
C ARG A 49 -3.75 10.63 -1.87
N PHE A 50 -4.18 9.58 -2.58
CA PHE A 50 -5.60 9.23 -2.75
C PHE A 50 -6.37 9.18 -1.42
N TYR A 51 -5.87 8.44 -0.44
CA TYR A 51 -6.60 8.25 0.82
C TYR A 51 -6.69 9.56 1.60
N LEU A 52 -5.62 10.36 1.63
CA LEU A 52 -5.60 11.63 2.33
C LEU A 52 -6.61 12.63 1.73
N ASP A 53 -6.67 12.71 0.40
CA ASP A 53 -7.65 13.56 -0.27
C ASP A 53 -9.08 13.05 -0.07
N LEU A 54 -9.31 11.73 -0.09
CA LEU A 54 -10.62 11.15 0.23
C LEU A 54 -11.04 11.46 1.67
N TYR A 55 -10.11 11.37 2.63
CA TYR A 55 -10.38 11.65 4.03
C TYR A 55 -10.68 13.12 4.28
N GLN A 56 -9.94 14.04 3.66
CA GLN A 56 -10.07 15.49 3.87
C GLN A 56 -11.20 16.13 3.06
N LYS A 57 -11.36 15.71 1.80
CA LYS A 57 -12.23 16.37 0.82
C LYS A 57 -13.46 15.53 0.46
N GLY A 58 -13.54 14.30 0.95
CA GLY A 58 -14.60 13.36 0.61
C GLY A 58 -14.53 12.88 -0.84
N TYR A 59 -15.61 12.26 -1.32
CA TYR A 59 -15.68 11.68 -2.66
C TYR A 59 -15.44 12.71 -3.77
N ASP A 60 -15.97 13.92 -3.62
CA ASP A 60 -15.81 14.99 -4.61
C ASP A 60 -14.35 15.38 -4.87
N GLY A 61 -13.47 15.22 -3.88
CA GLY A 61 -12.04 15.50 -4.02
C GLY A 61 -11.26 14.42 -4.78
N VAL A 62 -11.84 13.23 -4.97
CA VAL A 62 -11.14 12.08 -5.58
C VAL A 62 -11.88 11.46 -6.78
N LYS A 63 -13.10 11.92 -7.09
CA LYS A 63 -13.97 11.35 -8.14
C LYS A 63 -13.33 11.32 -9.54
N ASP A 64 -12.35 12.18 -9.81
CA ASP A 64 -11.72 12.30 -11.11
C ASP A 64 -10.47 11.42 -11.26
N ILE A 65 -9.92 10.90 -10.16
CA ILE A 65 -8.69 10.08 -10.14
C ILE A 65 -8.85 8.81 -10.99
N THR A 66 -10.07 8.29 -11.07
CA THR A 66 -10.44 7.06 -11.78
C THR A 66 -11.19 7.32 -13.09
N ASN A 67 -11.12 8.54 -13.65
CA ASN A 67 -11.84 8.87 -14.90
C ASN A 67 -11.42 8.01 -16.10
N TYR A 68 -10.16 7.59 -16.14
CA TYR A 68 -9.59 6.82 -17.26
C TYR A 68 -9.37 5.35 -16.90
N ILE A 69 -9.85 4.88 -15.74
CA ILE A 69 -9.67 3.52 -15.27
C ILE A 69 -10.90 2.99 -14.54
N ASP A 70 -11.42 1.86 -15.02
CA ASP A 70 -12.50 1.14 -14.33
C ASP A 70 -11.90 0.21 -13.25
N ILE A 71 -11.75 0.72 -12.02
CA ILE A 71 -11.20 -0.06 -10.90
C ILE A 71 -12.01 -1.33 -10.59
N PHE A 72 -13.30 -1.35 -10.93
CA PHE A 72 -14.18 -2.51 -10.75
C PHE A 72 -14.09 -3.53 -11.91
N ALA A 73 -13.26 -3.27 -12.92
CA ALA A 73 -12.85 -4.27 -13.89
C ALA A 73 -11.58 -5.01 -13.44
N LYS A 74 -10.92 -4.54 -12.38
CA LYS A 74 -9.77 -5.20 -11.76
C LYS A 74 -10.24 -6.30 -10.81
N LYS A 75 -9.33 -7.22 -10.48
CA LYS A 75 -9.52 -8.21 -9.41
C LYS A 75 -9.10 -7.65 -8.05
N LYS A 76 -8.00 -6.89 -8.04
CA LYS A 76 -7.31 -6.41 -6.83
C LYS A 76 -7.06 -4.92 -6.92
N VAL A 77 -7.31 -4.23 -5.83
CA VAL A 77 -6.97 -2.81 -5.66
C VAL A 77 -6.17 -2.61 -4.39
N PHE A 78 -5.09 -1.84 -4.48
CA PHE A 78 -4.21 -1.50 -3.36
C PHE A 78 -4.23 0.00 -3.09
N ILE A 79 -4.24 0.38 -1.82
CA ILE A 79 -4.35 1.78 -1.41
C ILE A 79 -3.37 2.03 -0.27
N PRO A 80 -2.27 2.76 -0.50
CA PRO A 80 -1.42 3.26 0.57
C PRO A 80 -2.22 4.23 1.46
N ILE A 81 -2.07 4.07 2.77
CA ILE A 81 -2.80 4.83 3.78
C ILE A 81 -1.79 5.59 4.63
N PHE A 82 -1.75 6.91 4.44
CA PHE A 82 -1.00 7.80 5.32
C PHE A 82 -1.70 7.85 6.69
N MET A 83 -1.00 7.43 7.73
CA MET A 83 -1.51 7.40 9.11
C MET A 83 -1.11 8.63 9.92
N GLY A 84 -0.05 9.32 9.50
CA GLY A 84 0.52 10.47 10.19
C GLY A 84 2.03 10.52 10.01
N GLU A 85 2.65 11.41 10.75
CA GLU A 85 4.09 11.58 10.77
C GLU A 85 4.61 11.56 12.21
N ILE A 86 5.81 11.05 12.39
CA ILE A 86 6.54 11.10 13.65
C ILE A 86 7.71 12.07 13.45
N HIS A 87 7.85 13.02 14.37
CA HIS A 87 9.02 13.89 14.40
C HIS A 87 10.01 13.35 15.42
N GLU A 88 11.18 12.90 14.95
CA GLU A 88 12.30 12.50 15.79
C GLU A 88 13.51 13.39 15.50
N GLN A 89 13.85 14.25 16.46
CA GLN A 89 14.97 15.19 16.34
C GLN A 89 14.83 16.09 15.09
N HIS A 90 15.65 15.84 14.07
CA HIS A 90 15.67 16.58 12.79
C HIS A 90 14.98 15.83 11.64
N LEU A 91 14.35 14.68 11.90
CA LEU A 91 13.64 13.88 10.90
C LEU A 91 12.12 13.93 11.10
N THR A 92 11.42 13.96 9.98
CA THR A 92 9.99 13.70 9.88
C THR A 92 9.79 12.40 9.14
N LEU A 93 9.18 11.42 9.80
CA LEU A 93 8.97 10.06 9.29
C LEU A 93 7.49 9.86 9.02
N HIS A 94 7.12 9.54 7.78
CA HIS A 94 5.74 9.20 7.45
C HIS A 94 5.41 7.77 7.89
N MET A 95 4.21 7.59 8.43
CA MET A 95 3.66 6.30 8.81
C MET A 95 2.67 5.80 7.77
N TRP A 96 2.96 4.62 7.21
CA TRP A 96 2.15 3.99 6.17
C TRP A 96 1.48 2.69 6.64
N SER A 97 0.26 2.50 6.18
CA SER A 97 -0.44 1.20 6.21
C SER A 97 -1.01 0.91 4.81
N LEU A 98 -1.49 -0.31 4.60
CA LEU A 98 -2.00 -0.74 3.30
C LEU A 98 -3.45 -1.22 3.41
N VAL A 99 -4.31 -0.72 2.53
CA VAL A 99 -5.60 -1.35 2.26
C VAL A 99 -5.52 -2.19 0.99
N TYR A 100 -6.01 -3.42 1.10
CA TYR A 100 -6.18 -4.36 -0.01
C TYR A 100 -7.66 -4.67 -0.21
N VAL A 101 -8.17 -4.32 -1.39
CA VAL A 101 -9.52 -4.64 -1.86
C VAL A 101 -9.44 -5.82 -2.83
N ASP A 102 -10.18 -6.88 -2.56
CA ASP A 102 -10.34 -8.01 -3.48
C ASP A 102 -11.80 -8.12 -3.92
N PHE A 103 -12.05 -7.82 -5.20
CA PHE A 103 -13.40 -7.87 -5.77
C PHE A 103 -13.90 -9.29 -6.02
N THR A 104 -12.98 -10.27 -6.14
CA THR A 104 -13.32 -11.68 -6.36
C THR A 104 -13.83 -12.31 -5.08
N HIS A 105 -13.09 -12.11 -3.98
CA HIS A 105 -13.42 -12.64 -2.66
C HIS A 105 -14.28 -11.71 -1.81
N LYS A 106 -14.52 -10.47 -2.29
CA LYS A 106 -15.34 -9.44 -1.64
C LYS A 106 -14.87 -9.13 -0.22
N PHE A 107 -13.61 -8.75 -0.08
CA PHE A 107 -13.10 -8.21 1.19
C PHE A 107 -12.35 -6.91 0.99
N ILE A 108 -12.29 -6.14 2.08
CA ILE A 108 -11.35 -5.04 2.26
C ILE A 108 -10.54 -5.36 3.51
N LYS A 109 -9.24 -5.57 3.32
CA LYS A 109 -8.28 -5.88 4.38
C LYS A 109 -7.42 -4.66 4.67
N TYR A 110 -7.21 -4.40 5.95
CA TYR A 110 -6.29 -3.39 6.46
C TYR A 110 -5.07 -4.09 7.05
N TYR A 111 -3.89 -3.73 6.55
CA TYR A 111 -2.60 -4.22 7.00
C TYR A 111 -1.83 -3.05 7.62
N ASP A 112 -1.44 -3.23 8.88
CA ASP A 112 -0.62 -2.29 9.63
C ASP A 112 0.46 -3.08 10.36
N SER A 113 1.71 -2.81 10.00
CA SER A 113 2.89 -3.44 10.59
C SER A 113 3.10 -3.11 12.07
N SER A 114 2.41 -2.08 12.57
CA SER A 114 2.41 -1.65 13.98
C SER A 114 1.24 -2.25 14.79
N GLY A 115 0.39 -3.07 14.18
CA GLY A 115 -0.72 -3.75 14.85
C GLY A 115 -1.94 -2.87 15.16
N GLY A 116 -2.05 -1.69 14.52
CA GLY A 116 -3.19 -0.80 14.66
C GLY A 116 -4.48 -1.33 14.03
N GLN A 117 -5.59 -0.63 14.32
CA GLN A 117 -6.91 -0.98 13.79
C GLN A 117 -7.45 0.11 12.85
N GLY A 118 -7.63 -0.23 11.59
CA GLY A 118 -8.07 0.68 10.53
C GLY A 118 -9.56 0.65 10.24
N MET A 119 -10.44 0.28 11.18
CA MET A 119 -11.86 0.06 10.87
C MET A 119 -12.57 1.31 10.32
N LYS A 120 -12.17 2.52 10.75
CA LYS A 120 -12.66 3.78 10.16
C LYS A 120 -12.21 3.93 8.71
N CYS A 121 -10.95 3.63 8.42
CA CYS A 121 -10.38 3.60 7.06
C CYS A 121 -11.14 2.60 6.18
N LEU A 122 -11.32 1.36 6.64
CA LEU A 122 -12.07 0.32 5.92
C LEU A 122 -13.49 0.74 5.54
N LYS A 123 -14.21 1.37 6.47
CA LYS A 123 -15.56 1.90 6.22
C LYS A 123 -15.55 3.06 5.23
N LEU A 124 -14.55 3.94 5.31
CA LEU A 124 -14.39 5.06 4.37
C LEU A 124 -14.11 4.54 2.95
N ILE A 125 -13.22 3.56 2.79
CA ILE A 125 -12.95 2.93 1.49
C ILE A 125 -14.20 2.22 0.95
N MET A 126 -14.93 1.48 1.79
CA MET A 126 -16.20 0.87 1.37
C MET A 126 -17.19 1.93 0.86
N ASN A 127 -17.32 3.05 1.57
CA ASN A 127 -18.18 4.16 1.15
C ASN A 127 -17.71 4.81 -0.16
N TYR A 128 -16.41 4.95 -0.36
CA TYR A 128 -15.84 5.40 -1.64
C TYR A 128 -16.24 4.45 -2.79
N LEU A 129 -16.07 3.13 -2.62
CA LEU A 129 -16.42 2.16 -3.65
C LEU A 129 -17.91 2.20 -4.01
N VAL A 130 -18.80 2.36 -3.02
CA VAL A 130 -20.24 2.54 -3.27
C VAL A 130 -20.49 3.78 -4.14
N GLN A 131 -19.94 4.93 -3.77
CA GLN A 131 -20.11 6.18 -4.53
C GLN A 131 -19.51 6.09 -5.93
N GLU A 132 -18.33 5.50 -6.06
CA GLU A 132 -17.62 5.35 -7.34
C GLU A 132 -18.40 4.47 -8.32
N VAL A 133 -19.01 3.37 -7.87
CA VAL A 133 -19.93 2.58 -8.72
C VAL A 133 -21.16 3.40 -9.12
N LEU A 134 -21.74 4.14 -8.19
CA LEU A 134 -22.94 4.93 -8.46
C LEU A 134 -22.68 5.98 -9.55
N GLU A 135 -21.52 6.62 -9.52
CA GLU A 135 -21.15 7.66 -10.49
C GLU A 135 -20.62 7.12 -11.81
N LYS A 136 -19.67 6.17 -11.81
CA LYS A 136 -19.05 5.69 -13.05
C LYS A 136 -19.84 4.60 -13.74
N ARG A 137 -20.64 3.85 -12.98
CA ARG A 137 -21.41 2.69 -13.46
C ARG A 137 -22.91 2.89 -13.27
N LYS A 138 -23.41 4.09 -13.59
CA LYS A 138 -24.83 4.52 -13.49
C LYS A 138 -25.87 3.47 -13.95
N ARG A 139 -25.54 2.59 -14.91
CA ARG A 139 -26.42 1.50 -15.41
C ARG A 139 -26.16 0.10 -14.81
N LYS A 140 -25.10 -0.09 -14.01
CA LYS A 140 -24.70 -1.35 -13.36
C LYS A 140 -24.80 -1.30 -11.83
N LYS A 141 -25.67 -0.46 -11.25
CA LYS A 141 -25.93 -0.42 -9.79
C LYS A 141 -26.21 -1.81 -9.18
N LYS A 142 -26.76 -2.75 -9.97
CA LYS A 142 -26.99 -4.14 -9.56
C LYS A 142 -25.71 -4.97 -9.32
N LEU A 143 -24.53 -4.56 -9.83
CA LEU A 143 -23.30 -5.36 -9.70
C LEU A 143 -22.55 -5.14 -8.38
N PHE A 144 -22.68 -3.98 -7.74
CA PHE A 144 -21.99 -3.70 -6.48
C PHE A 144 -22.98 -3.73 -5.32
N ASN A 145 -23.13 -4.91 -4.75
CA ASN A 145 -23.85 -5.08 -3.50
C ASN A 145 -22.83 -5.01 -2.35
N PRO A 146 -22.88 -3.99 -1.49
CA PRO A 146 -22.01 -3.93 -0.31
C PRO A 146 -22.37 -5.04 0.69
N ASN A 147 -23.60 -5.59 0.64
CA ASN A 147 -23.96 -6.75 1.45
C ASN A 147 -23.16 -7.98 0.98
N GLY A 148 -22.47 -8.61 1.93
CA GLY A 148 -21.58 -9.75 1.66
C GLY A 148 -20.09 -9.38 1.54
N TRP A 149 -19.74 -8.10 1.68
CA TRP A 149 -18.33 -7.70 1.82
C TRP A 149 -17.84 -7.85 3.25
N SER A 150 -16.61 -8.33 3.41
CA SER A 150 -15.94 -8.43 4.71
C SER A 150 -14.94 -7.29 4.92
N LEU A 151 -15.03 -6.58 6.05
CA LEU A 151 -14.05 -5.58 6.47
C LEU A 151 -13.16 -6.19 7.55
N ILE A 152 -11.88 -6.35 7.27
CA ILE A 152 -10.97 -7.17 8.09
C ILE A 152 -9.73 -6.35 8.47
N ASN A 153 -9.46 -6.21 9.77
CA ASN A 153 -8.12 -5.85 10.24
C ASN A 153 -7.29 -7.13 10.30
N VAL A 154 -6.18 -7.17 9.59
CA VAL A 154 -5.31 -8.36 9.56
C VAL A 154 -4.45 -8.36 10.82
N LYS A 155 -4.62 -9.38 11.66
CA LYS A 155 -3.89 -9.52 12.93
C LYS A 155 -2.55 -10.24 12.75
N ASP A 156 -2.52 -11.24 11.88
CA ASP A 156 -1.34 -12.09 11.65
C ASP A 156 -0.50 -11.53 10.49
N CYS A 157 -0.28 -10.22 10.50
CA CYS A 157 0.61 -9.57 9.55
C CYS A 157 2.03 -9.60 10.13
N PRO A 158 3.07 -9.94 9.33
CA PRO A 158 4.45 -9.83 9.80
C PRO A 158 4.68 -8.45 10.41
N GLN A 159 5.13 -8.40 11.67
CA GLN A 159 5.30 -7.13 12.37
C GLN A 159 6.65 -6.51 12.01
N GLN A 160 6.69 -5.19 11.87
CA GLN A 160 7.97 -4.49 11.71
C GLN A 160 8.76 -4.51 13.02
N GLU A 161 10.08 -4.66 12.94
CA GLU A 161 10.94 -4.59 14.13
C GLU A 161 11.31 -3.14 14.47
N ARG A 162 11.36 -2.27 13.46
CA ARG A 162 11.64 -0.84 13.60
C ARG A 162 10.39 -0.03 13.28
N HIS A 163 10.19 1.08 13.98
CA HIS A 163 9.02 1.95 13.80
C HIS A 163 8.93 2.59 12.39
N TYR A 164 10.01 2.54 11.61
CA TYR A 164 10.19 3.29 10.37
C TYR A 164 10.24 2.45 9.08
N ASP A 165 10.17 1.11 9.16
CA ASP A 165 10.18 0.23 7.97
C ASP A 165 8.81 0.15 7.26
N ASN A 166 7.83 0.94 7.70
CA ASN A 166 6.44 0.84 7.26
C ASN A 166 6.26 1.12 5.75
N SER A 167 7.10 1.95 5.13
CA SER A 167 7.03 2.27 3.70
C SER A 167 7.50 1.13 2.81
N ILE A 168 8.58 0.44 3.22
CA ILE A 168 9.05 -0.80 2.57
C ILE A 168 8.01 -1.90 2.74
N PHE A 169 7.45 -1.99 3.95
CA PHE A 169 6.49 -3.01 4.30
C PHE A 169 5.23 -2.97 3.42
N ILE A 170 4.66 -1.78 3.17
CA ILE A 170 3.50 -1.67 2.28
C ILE A 170 3.85 -2.02 0.82
N CYS A 171 5.07 -1.73 0.38
CA CYS A 171 5.55 -2.10 -0.96
C CYS A 171 5.70 -3.62 -1.10
N MET A 172 6.31 -4.26 -0.09
CA MET A 172 6.44 -5.72 -0.03
C MET A 172 5.08 -6.41 0.03
N LEU A 173 4.17 -5.96 0.92
CA LEU A 173 2.83 -6.52 1.00
C LEU A 173 2.10 -6.43 -0.33
N THR A 174 2.18 -5.27 -1.00
CA THR A 174 1.55 -5.08 -2.32
C THR A 174 2.16 -6.02 -3.35
N GLU A 175 3.48 -6.17 -3.36
CA GLU A 175 4.19 -7.08 -4.26
C GLU A 175 3.69 -8.52 -4.11
N TYR A 176 3.65 -9.04 -2.88
CA TYR A 176 3.23 -10.41 -2.61
C TYR A 176 1.74 -10.62 -2.85
N LEU A 177 0.88 -9.75 -2.31
CA LEU A 177 -0.57 -9.86 -2.45
C LEU A 177 -1.02 -9.72 -3.90
N SER A 178 -0.35 -8.87 -4.70
CA SER A 178 -0.70 -8.70 -6.11
C SER A 178 -0.56 -10.00 -6.92
N ARG A 179 0.33 -10.90 -6.50
CA ARG A 179 0.60 -12.21 -7.13
C ARG A 179 0.00 -13.40 -6.38
N ASP A 180 -0.83 -13.18 -5.36
CA ASP A 180 -1.36 -14.24 -4.48
C ASP A 180 -0.25 -15.05 -3.77
N ALA A 181 0.92 -14.44 -3.55
CA ALA A 181 2.00 -15.07 -2.83
C ALA A 181 1.72 -15.07 -1.31
N PRO A 182 2.13 -16.13 -0.59
CA PRO A 182 2.01 -16.20 0.87
C PRO A 182 2.83 -15.09 1.55
N LEU A 183 2.34 -14.57 2.67
CA LEU A 183 3.04 -13.55 3.47
C LEU A 183 3.92 -14.22 4.54
N ASP A 184 4.78 -15.14 4.12
CA ASP A 184 5.66 -15.96 4.96
C ASP A 184 7.13 -15.54 4.90
N PHE A 185 7.38 -14.27 4.56
CA PHE A 185 8.73 -13.75 4.40
C PHE A 185 9.51 -13.64 5.72
N SER A 186 10.76 -14.07 5.66
CA SER A 186 11.80 -13.96 6.70
C SER A 186 12.40 -12.55 6.76
N LYS A 187 13.15 -12.26 7.83
CA LYS A 187 13.89 -10.99 7.97
C LYS A 187 14.91 -10.81 6.85
N GLU A 188 15.57 -11.89 6.47
CA GLU A 188 16.54 -11.92 5.37
C GLU A 188 15.88 -11.60 4.02
N GLU A 189 14.61 -11.97 3.84
CA GLU A 189 13.84 -11.63 2.64
C GLU A 189 13.40 -10.17 2.64
N ILE A 190 13.08 -9.59 3.81
CA ILE A 190 12.84 -8.14 3.94
C ILE A 190 14.09 -7.36 3.52
N GLN A 191 15.27 -7.74 4.03
CA GLN A 191 16.52 -7.08 3.66
C GLN A 191 16.82 -7.16 2.17
N LYS A 192 16.71 -8.36 1.58
CA LYS A 192 16.91 -8.53 0.12
C LYS A 192 15.92 -7.73 -0.70
N PHE A 193 14.69 -7.59 -0.19
CA PHE A 193 13.68 -6.80 -0.87
C PHE A 193 13.96 -5.30 -0.83
N CYS A 194 14.59 -4.78 0.22
CA CYS A 194 15.03 -3.38 0.28
C CYS A 194 15.96 -3.03 -0.89
N GLU A 195 17.04 -3.80 -1.04
CA GLU A 195 18.02 -3.63 -2.13
C GLU A 195 17.34 -3.78 -3.49
N GLN A 196 16.48 -4.78 -3.63
CA GLN A 196 15.71 -5.01 -4.84
C GLN A 196 14.76 -3.83 -5.15
N LEU A 197 14.06 -3.28 -4.16
CA LEU A 197 13.10 -2.20 -4.33
C LEU A 197 13.79 -0.93 -4.82
N GLU A 198 14.94 -0.58 -4.23
CA GLU A 198 15.72 0.58 -4.66
C GLU A 198 16.21 0.42 -6.10
N GLU A 199 16.73 -0.76 -6.45
CA GLU A 199 17.13 -1.08 -7.82
C GLU A 199 15.93 -0.98 -8.78
N GLU A 200 14.81 -1.64 -8.47
CA GLU A 200 13.59 -1.68 -9.30
C GLU A 200 12.99 -0.29 -9.54
N ILE A 201 13.01 0.59 -8.52
CA ILE A 201 12.61 1.99 -8.66
C ILE A 201 13.59 2.73 -9.58
N GLY A 202 14.91 2.54 -9.38
CA GLY A 202 15.95 3.20 -10.17
C GLY A 202 15.94 2.81 -11.65
N ILE A 203 15.59 1.56 -11.97
CA ILE A 203 15.47 1.07 -13.36
C ILE A 203 14.05 1.10 -13.91
N GLU A 204 13.06 1.54 -13.12
CA GLU A 204 11.63 1.57 -13.45
C GLU A 204 11.08 0.22 -13.97
N TYR A 205 11.54 -0.89 -13.40
CA TYR A 205 11.20 -2.24 -13.85
C TYR A 205 11.26 -3.25 -12.70
N LEU A 206 10.25 -4.14 -12.60
CA LEU A 206 10.24 -5.24 -11.62
C LEU A 206 11.08 -6.42 -12.11
N THR A 207 12.12 -6.78 -11.37
CA THR A 207 13.08 -7.83 -11.73
C THR A 207 12.53 -9.24 -11.46
N LYS A 208 11.57 -9.38 -10.55
CA LYS A 208 10.84 -10.63 -10.31
C LYS A 208 9.64 -10.77 -11.26
N LEU A 209 9.77 -11.66 -12.25
CA LEU A 209 8.66 -12.08 -13.10
C LEU A 209 7.59 -12.81 -12.28
N VAL A 210 6.32 -12.64 -12.65
CA VAL A 210 5.19 -13.38 -12.09
C VAL A 210 5.46 -14.87 -12.31
N ARG A 211 5.71 -15.64 -11.23
CA ARG A 211 5.55 -17.09 -11.29
C ARG A 211 4.06 -17.36 -11.47
N VAL A 212 3.66 -17.64 -12.70
CA VAL A 212 2.36 -18.25 -12.97
C VAL A 212 2.49 -19.69 -12.47
N THR A 213 2.04 -19.95 -11.25
CA THR A 213 1.77 -21.32 -10.80
C THR A 213 0.41 -21.76 -11.30
#